data_AF-A0A927TQ79-F1
#
_entry.id   AF-A0A927TQ79-F1
#
_cell.length_a   1.000
_cell.length_b   1.000
_cell.length_c   1.000
_cell.angle_alpha   90.00
_cell.angle_beta   90.00
_cell.angle_gamma   90.00
#
_symmetry.space_group_name_H-M   'P 1'
#
loop_
_entity.id
_entity.type
_entity.pdbx_description
1 polymer ?
#
loop_
_entity_poly.entity_id
_entity_poly.type
_entity_poly.pdbx_seq_one_letter_code
_entity_poly.pdbx_strand_id
1 'polypeptide(L)' 'MTTVTDANGNSTTYEYDMNGNCSATVDALGNCTEYAYDGMGQILSMTRKEIHI' A
#
# COMPACT_ATOMS: atom_id res chain seq x y z
N MET A 1 5.40 -1.01 -8.57
CA MET A 1 4.11 -0.31 -8.37
C MET A 1 3.10 -0.96 -9.29
N THR A 2 2.00 -1.47 -8.73
CA THR A 2 0.90 -2.11 -9.45
C THR A 2 -0.39 -1.40 -9.11
N THR A 3 -1.19 -1.06 -10.10
CA THR A 3 -2.50 -0.42 -9.88
C THR A 3 -3.61 -1.38 -10.29
N VAL A 4 -4.59 -1.54 -9.41
CA VAL A 4 -5.78 -2.36 -9.64
C VAL A 4 -6.99 -1.44 -9.62
N THR A 5 -7.72 -1.42 -10.72
CA THR A 5 -8.98 -0.69 -10.84
C THR A 5 -10.14 -1.68 -10.74
N ASP A 6 -11.05 -1.44 -9.81
CA ASP A 6 -12.25 -2.26 -9.65
C ASP A 6 -13.31 -1.95 -10.73
N ALA A 7 -14.37 -2.75 -10.80
CA ALA A 7 -15.45 -2.57 -11.78
C ALA A 7 -16.18 -1.22 -11.66
N ASN A 8 -16.15 -0.60 -10.47
CA ASN A 8 -16.70 0.74 -10.22
C ASN A 8 -15.73 1.88 -10.59
N GLY A 9 -14.52 1.57 -11.07
CA GLY A 9 -13.52 2.55 -11.45
C GLY A 9 -12.64 3.06 -10.31
N ASN A 10 -12.79 2.54 -9.08
CA ASN A 10 -11.90 2.91 -7.98
C ASN A 10 -10.56 2.22 -8.17
N SER A 11 -9.49 3.00 -8.12
CA SER A 11 -8.12 2.51 -8.31
C SER A 11 -7.39 2.42 -6.99
N THR A 12 -6.84 1.25 -6.68
CA THR A 12 -5.92 1.04 -5.56
C THR A 12 -4.53 0.74 -6.11
N THR A 13 -3.53 1.44 -5.60
CA THR A 13 -2.14 1.27 -5.97
C THR A 13 -1.38 0.54 -4.88
N TYR A 14 -0.56 -0.42 -5.27
CA TYR A 14 0.30 -1.22 -4.40
C TYR A 14 1.77 -1.01 -4.79
N GLU A 15 2.60 -0.73 -3.80
CA GLU A 15 4.05 -0.70 -3.94
C GLU A 15 4.66 -1.92 -3.28
N TYR A 16 5.69 -2.50 -3.91
CA TYR A 16 6.34 -3.71 -3.42
C TYR A 16 7.83 -3.45 -3.21
N ASP A 17 8.39 -4.03 -2.15
CA ASP A 17 9.83 -4.02 -1.88
C ASP A 17 10.58 -5.01 -2.79
N MET A 18 11.91 -5.06 -2.68
CA MET A 18 12.75 -5.98 -3.45
C MET A 18 12.50 -7.47 -3.14
N ASN A 19 11.88 -7.78 -2.00
CA ASN A 19 11.52 -9.13 -1.60
C ASN A 19 10.11 -9.52 -2.08
N GLY A 20 9.38 -8.59 -2.71
CA GLY A 20 8.01 -8.79 -3.17
C GLY A 20 6.94 -8.55 -2.10
N ASN A 21 7.29 -7.99 -0.94
CA ASN A 21 6.33 -7.62 0.10
C ASN A 21 5.69 -6.27 -0.21
N CYS A 22 4.40 -6.11 0.13
CA CYS A 22 3.66 -4.88 -0.17
C CYS A 22 4.05 -3.74 0.78
N SER A 23 4.97 -2.87 0.37
CA SER A 23 5.49 -1.77 1.20
C SER A 23 4.52 -0.59 1.34
N ALA A 24 3.61 -0.37 0.40
CA ALA A 24 2.60 0.68 0.52
C ALA A 24 1.33 0.38 -0.28
N THR A 25 0.18 0.89 0.18
CA THR A 25 -1.10 0.85 -0.53
C THR A 25 -1.75 2.22 -0.51
N VAL A 26 -2.16 2.72 -1.67
CA VAL A 26 -2.92 3.96 -1.81
C VAL A 26 -4.28 3.62 -2.38
N ASP A 27 -5.35 3.83 -1.60
CA ASP A 27 -6.71 3.56 -2.06
C ASP A 27 -7.28 4.73 -2.88
N ALA A 28 -8.44 4.52 -3.49
CA ALA A 28 -9.06 5.49 -4.39
C ALA A 28 -9.50 6.80 -3.70
N LEU A 29 -9.69 6.78 -2.38
CA LEU A 29 -9.97 7.95 -1.56
C LEU A 29 -8.70 8.72 -1.19
N GLY A 30 -7.52 8.23 -1.58
CA GLY A 30 -6.23 8.85 -1.31
C GLY A 30 -5.65 8.52 0.06
N ASN A 31 -6.22 7.58 0.82
CA ASN A 31 -5.54 7.11 2.04
C ASN A 31 -4.37 6.23 1.64
N CYS A 32 -3.23 6.50 2.27
CA CYS A 32 -2.01 5.73 2.09
C CYS A 32 -1.78 4.89 3.35
N THR A 33 -1.49 3.60 3.17
CA THR A 33 -1.02 2.72 4.24
C THR A 33 0.35 2.19 3.87
N GLU A 34 1.34 2.46 4.70
CA GLU A 34 2.72 2.00 4.51
C GLU A 34 3.02 0.85 5.47
N TYR A 35 3.75 -0.14 4.98
CA TYR A 35 4.19 -1.31 5.72
C TYR A 35 5.71 -1.41 5.66
N ALA A 36 6.32 -1.68 6.81
CA ALA A 36 7.72 -2.04 6.91
C ALA A 36 7.82 -3.51 7.30
N TYR A 37 8.75 -4.22 6.66
CA TYR A 37 8.99 -5.64 6.90
C TYR A 37 10.41 -5.87 7.41
N ASP A 38 10.60 -6.91 8.21
CA ASP A 38 11.92 -7.42 8.55
C ASP A 38 12.50 -8.33 7.45
N GLY A 39 13.74 -8.80 7.66
CA GLY A 39 14.40 -9.70 6.71
C GLY A 39 13.77 -11.09 6.57
N MET A 40 12.78 -11.44 7.40
CA MET A 40 11.99 -12.67 7.31
C MET A 40 10.60 -12.43 6.70
N GLY A 41 10.30 -11.20 6.28
CA GLY A 41 9.00 -10.82 5.71
C GLY A 41 7.90 -10.59 6.74
N GLN A 42 8.25 -10.45 8.03
CA GLN A 42 7.27 -10.14 9.07
C GLN A 42 7.06 -8.62 9.16
N ILE A 43 5.83 -8.18 9.44
CA ILE A 43 5.51 -6.76 9.55
C ILE A 43 6.18 -6.20 10.81
N LEU A 44 7.07 -5.23 10.63
CA LEU A 44 7.67 -4.43 11.70
C LEU A 44 6.81 -3.24 12.09
N SER A 45 6.19 -2.59 11.10
CA SER A 45 5.37 -1.41 11.33
C SER A 45 4.31 -1.25 10.26
N MET A 46 3.17 -0.67 10.65
CA MET A 46 2.08 -0.27 9.77
C MET A 46 1.72 1.17 10.10
N THR A 47 1.83 2.06 9.12
CA THR A 47 1.47 3.47 9.27
C THR A 47 0.33 3.80 8.31
N ARG A 48 -0.80 4.24 8.85
CA ARG A 48 -1.89 4.81 8.05
C ARG A 48 -1.74 6.31 7.98
N LYS A 49 -1.63 6.87 6.78
CA LYS A 49 -1.68 8.28 6.48
C LYS A 49 -3.02 8.60 5.84
N GLU A 50 -3.84 9.32 6.59
CA GLU A 50 -5.07 9.91 6.08
C GLU A 50 -4.69 11.24 5.43
N ILE A 51 -4.79 11.33 4.11
CA ILE A 51 -4.64 12.60 3.42
C ILE A 51 -6.01 13.26 3.46
N HIS A 52 -6.25 14.12 4.46
CA HIS A 52 -7.35 15.06 4.40
C HIS A 52 -7.02 16.12 3.33
N ILE A 53 -7.76 16.09 2.23
CA ILE A 53 -7.74 17.11 1.17
C ILE A 53 -8.44 18.37 1.68
#